data_AF-A0A968AQA6-F1
#
_entry.id   AF-A0A968AQA6-F1
#
_cell.length_a   1.000
_cell.length_b   1.000
_cell.length_c   1.000
_cell.angle_alpha   90.00
_cell.angle_beta   90.00
_cell.angle_gamma   90.00
#
_symmetry.space_group_name_H-M   'P 1'
#
loop_
_entity.id
_entity.type
_entity.pdbx_description
1 polymer ?
#
loop_
_entity_poly.entity_id
_entity_poly.type
_entity_poly.pdbx_seq_one_letter_code
_entity_poly.pdbx_strand_id
1 'polypeptide(L)'
;QSAFMRQSEHLASMIQEEMYDKLRALNLKNRGVKQAPFWVMVGASMPSVLCEIGFVTNSYEARILKTSRYQQKIAEGIFNGLRRFKKDYENAI
;
A
#
# COMPACT_ATOMS: atom_id res chain seq x y z
N GLN A 1 3.14 14.82 17.07
CA GLN A 1 3.11 14.47 15.63
C GLN A 1 4.14 13.36 15.42
N SER A 2 3.80 12.22 14.79
CA SER A 2 4.76 11.12 14.61
C SER A 2 5.97 11.60 13.81
N ALA A 3 7.19 11.41 14.32
CA ALA A 3 8.43 11.85 13.67
C ALA A 3 8.60 11.27 12.25
N PHE A 4 7.92 10.16 11.95
CA PHE A 4 8.00 9.44 10.69
C PHE A 4 6.80 9.66 9.76
N MET A 5 5.96 10.68 10.02
CA MET A 5 4.72 10.89 9.26
C MET A 5 5.00 11.11 7.76
N ARG A 6 5.97 11.95 7.41
CA ARG A 6 6.32 12.23 6.01
C ARG A 6 6.86 10.99 5.29
N GLN A 7 7.70 10.22 5.97
CA GLN A 7 8.25 8.98 5.43
C GLN A 7 7.17 7.90 5.29
N SER A 8 6.19 7.86 6.20
CA SER A 8 5.04 6.96 6.12
C SER A 8 4.15 7.31 4.94
N GLU A 9 3.91 8.61 4.70
CA GLU A 9 3.16 9.08 3.53
C GLU A 9 3.89 8.79 2.21
N HIS A 10 5.22 8.96 2.18
CA HIS A 10 6.05 8.59 1.03
C HIS A 10 5.98 7.09 0.76
N LEU A 11 6.18 6.25 1.79
CA LEU A 11 6.06 4.80 1.71
C LEU A 11 4.68 4.38 1.20
N ALA A 12 3.61 4.97 1.74
CA ALA A 12 2.24 4.68 1.34
C ALA A 12 1.99 5.02 -0.13
N SER A 13 2.51 6.17 -0.60
CA SER A 13 2.35 6.61 -1.99
C SER A 13 3.06 5.65 -2.95
N MET A 14 4.29 5.25 -2.63
CA MET A 14 5.05 4.29 -3.44
C MET A 14 4.35 2.94 -3.54
N ILE A 15 3.84 2.41 -2.43
CA ILE A 15 3.09 1.15 -2.42
C ILE A 15 1.77 1.29 -3.18
N GLN A 16 1.03 2.39 -3.01
CA GLN A 16 -0.25 2.61 -3.68
C GLN A 16 -0.09 2.70 -5.20
N GLU A 17 0.94 3.41 -5.69
CA GLU A 17 1.25 3.52 -7.12
C GLU A 17 1.54 2.16 -7.74
N GLU A 18 2.43 1.38 -7.13
CA GLU A 18 2.87 0.08 -7.64
C GLU A 18 1.76 -0.99 -7.57
N MET A 19 0.96 -1.00 -6.50
CA MET A 19 -0.23 -1.87 -6.43
C MET A 19 -1.24 -1.51 -7.53
N TYR A 20 -1.53 -0.23 -7.71
CA TYR A 20 -2.48 0.21 -8.73
C TYR A 20 -2.00 -0.16 -10.13
N ASP A 21 -0.70 -0.01 -10.41
CA ASP A 21 -0.09 -0.40 -11.68
C ASP A 21 -0.32 -1.89 -12.00
N LYS A 22 -0.04 -2.78 -11.03
CA LYS A 22 -0.22 -4.24 -11.17
C LYS A 22 -1.68 -4.65 -11.42
N LEU A 23 -2.62 -3.81 -10.98
CA LEU A 23 -4.05 -4.07 -11.04
C LEU A 23 -4.79 -3.30 -12.13
N ARG A 24 -4.12 -2.49 -12.97
CA ARG A 24 -4.78 -1.64 -14.00
C ARG A 24 -5.78 -2.40 -14.87
N ALA A 25 -5.46 -3.63 -15.26
CA ALA A 25 -6.33 -4.46 -16.10
C ALA A 25 -7.65 -4.89 -15.43
N LEU A 26 -7.80 -4.72 -14.11
CA LEU A 26 -8.99 -5.10 -13.36
C LEU A 26 -9.99 -3.95 -13.20
N ASN A 27 -9.66 -2.76 -13.71
CA ASN A 27 -10.50 -1.55 -13.65
C ASN A 27 -11.02 -1.22 -12.23
N LEU A 28 -10.20 -1.50 -11.21
CA LEU A 28 -10.51 -1.18 -9.82
C LEU A 28 -10.29 0.31 -9.56
N LYS A 29 -11.09 0.90 -8.68
CA LYS A 29 -10.95 2.32 -8.32
C LYS A 29 -9.72 2.53 -7.43
N ASN A 30 -8.82 3.41 -7.85
CA ASN A 30 -7.76 3.93 -6.97
C ASN A 30 -8.37 4.85 -5.90
N ARG A 31 -8.16 4.53 -4.62
CA ARG A 31 -8.68 5.28 -3.47
C ARG A 31 -7.67 6.19 -2.78
N GLY A 32 -6.43 6.19 -3.26
CA GLY A 32 -5.34 7.05 -2.78
C GLY A 32 -4.87 6.71 -1.36
N VAL A 33 -3.85 7.45 -0.93
CA VAL A 33 -3.32 7.41 0.44
C VAL A 33 -4.24 8.19 1.37
N LYS A 34 -4.45 7.67 2.57
CA LYS A 34 -5.30 8.30 3.58
C LYS A 34 -4.61 8.29 4.95
N GLN A 35 -4.82 9.36 5.69
CA GLN A 35 -4.40 9.47 7.08
C GLN A 35 -5.53 8.99 7.99
N ALA A 36 -5.24 8.08 8.91
CA ALA A 36 -6.19 7.56 9.87
C ALA A 36 -5.48 7.16 11.18
N PRO A 37 -6.09 7.38 12.36
CA PRO A 37 -5.47 7.07 13.64
C PRO A 37 -5.69 5.60 14.04
N PHE A 38 -5.26 4.66 13.20
CA PHE A 38 -5.36 3.23 13.55
C PHE A 38 -4.37 2.88 14.66
N TRP A 39 -4.84 2.14 15.67
CA TRP A 39 -4.04 1.74 16.83
C TRP A 39 -2.71 1.09 16.46
N VAL A 40 -2.69 0.25 15.43
CA VAL A 40 -1.48 -0.44 14.95
C VAL A 40 -0.40 0.52 14.40
N MET A 41 -0.77 1.76 14.09
CA MET A 41 0.15 2.79 13.59
C MET A 41 0.49 3.82 14.68
N VAL A 42 -0.19 3.80 15.83
CA VAL A 42 0.09 4.71 16.94
C VAL A 42 1.39 4.29 17.62
N GLY A 43 2.31 5.24 17.80
CA GLY A 43 3.59 4.98 18.48
C GLY A 43 4.63 4.26 17.63
N ALA A 44 4.39 4.06 16.33
CA ALA A 44 5.38 3.48 15.42
C ALA A 44 6.67 4.33 15.41
N SER A 45 7.80 3.71 15.76
CA SER A 45 9.12 4.33 15.80
C SER A 45 9.85 4.26 14.45
N MET A 46 9.12 3.99 13.38
CA MET A 46 9.59 3.85 12.00
C MET A 46 8.45 4.17 11.02
N PRO A 47 8.74 4.37 9.71
CA PRO A 47 7.70 4.51 8.70
C PRO A 47 6.74 3.31 8.71
N SER A 48 5.44 3.56 8.72
CA SER A 48 4.40 2.53 8.91
C SER A 48 3.18 2.83 8.04
N VAL A 49 2.59 1.79 7.44
CA VAL A 49 1.42 1.89 6.57
C VAL A 49 0.47 0.70 6.78
N LEU A 50 -0.82 0.93 6.55
CA LEU A 50 -1.85 -0.10 6.46
C LEU A 50 -2.41 -0.09 5.03
N CYS A 51 -2.37 -1.24 4.35
CA CYS A 51 -2.84 -1.39 2.98
C CYS A 51 -4.21 -2.07 2.95
N GLU A 52 -5.24 -1.35 2.49
CA GLU A 52 -6.52 -1.96 2.11
C GLU A 52 -6.42 -2.49 0.67
N ILE A 53 -6.48 -3.82 0.50
CA ILE A 53 -6.25 -4.48 -0.80
C ILE A 53 -7.55 -4.87 -1.52
N GLY A 54 -8.72 -4.50 -1.00
CA GLY A 54 -10.02 -4.73 -1.63
C GLY A 54 -11.18 -4.82 -0.64
N PHE A 55 -12.40 -4.80 -1.15
CA PHE A 55 -13.64 -4.84 -0.36
C PHE A 55 -14.30 -6.22 -0.40
N VAL A 56 -14.38 -6.89 0.75
CA VAL A 56 -15.11 -8.17 0.87
C VAL A 56 -16.63 -8.03 0.71
N THR A 57 -17.16 -6.82 0.88
CA THR A 57 -18.57 -6.48 0.68
C THR A 57 -18.94 -6.25 -0.78
N ASN A 58 -17.94 -6.04 -1.66
CA ASN A 58 -18.15 -5.98 -3.10
C ASN A 58 -17.98 -7.37 -3.70
N SER A 59 -19.01 -7.91 -4.35
CA SER A 59 -19.02 -9.29 -4.84
C SER A 59 -17.94 -9.61 -5.88
N TYR A 60 -17.56 -8.62 -6.72
CA TYR A 60 -16.49 -8.77 -7.68
C TYR A 60 -15.12 -8.79 -6.99
N GLU A 61 -14.85 -7.83 -6.12
CA GLU A 61 -13.58 -7.74 -5.37
C GLU A 61 -13.39 -8.96 -4.45
N ALA A 62 -14.44 -9.38 -3.74
CA ALA A 62 -14.43 -10.58 -2.90
C ALA A 62 -14.09 -11.86 -3.67
N ARG A 63 -14.48 -11.95 -4.95
CA ARG A 63 -14.15 -13.09 -5.81
C ARG A 63 -12.68 -13.08 -6.20
N ILE A 64 -12.17 -11.95 -6.68
CA ILE A 64 -10.77 -11.86 -7.12
C ILE A 64 -9.79 -11.94 -5.94
N LEU A 65 -10.15 -11.43 -4.75
CA LEU A 65 -9.35 -11.51 -3.52
C LEU A 65 -9.00 -12.96 -3.12
N LYS A 66 -9.84 -13.92 -3.49
CA LYS A 66 -9.62 -15.36 -3.23
C LYS A 66 -8.67 -16.02 -4.24
N THR A 67 -8.30 -15.33 -5.31
CA THR A 67 -7.47 -15.91 -6.37
C THR A 67 -5.99 -15.67 -6.08
N SER A 68 -5.17 -16.71 -6.27
CA SER A 68 -3.72 -16.63 -6.14
C SER A 68 -3.11 -15.58 -7.08
N ARG A 69 -3.65 -15.45 -8.29
CA ARG A 69 -3.23 -14.43 -9.27
C ARG A 69 -3.39 -13.00 -8.74
N TYR A 70 -4.52 -12.69 -8.08
CA TYR A 70 -4.73 -11.36 -7.51
C TYR A 70 -3.80 -11.10 -6.32
N GLN A 71 -3.70 -12.07 -5.41
CA GLN A 71 -2.84 -12.00 -4.23
C GLN A 71 -1.37 -11.80 -4.63
N GLN A 72 -0.90 -12.54 -5.65
CA GLN A 72 0.45 -12.40 -6.19
C GLN A 72 0.69 -11.00 -6.76
N LYS A 73 -0.27 -10.45 -7.53
CA LYS A 73 -0.16 -9.08 -8.06
C LYS A 73 -0.09 -8.01 -6.97
N ILE A 74 -0.88 -8.15 -5.91
CA ILE A 74 -0.82 -7.27 -4.74
C ILE A 74 0.56 -7.38 -4.06
N ALA A 75 1.02 -8.61 -3.81
CA ALA A 75 2.31 -8.84 -3.16
C ALA A 75 3.48 -8.24 -3.96
N GLU A 76 3.47 -8.41 -5.28
CA GLU A 76 4.45 -7.77 -6.18
C GLU A 76 4.39 -6.24 -6.14
N GLY A 77 3.18 -5.67 -6.11
CA GLY A 77 3.00 -4.22 -6.00
C GLY A 77 3.57 -3.67 -4.69
N ILE A 78 3.24 -4.32 -3.56
CA ILE A 78 3.78 -3.96 -2.25
C ILE A 78 5.31 -4.08 -2.25
N PHE A 79 5.86 -5.20 -2.74
CA PHE A 79 7.30 -5.43 -2.81
C PHE A 79 8.01 -4.35 -3.64
N ASN A 80 7.49 -4.03 -4.83
CA ASN A 80 8.06 -3.01 -5.68
C ASN A 80 8.03 -1.63 -5.02
N GLY A 81 6.91 -1.26 -4.39
CA GLY A 81 6.78 0.02 -3.68
C GLY A 81 7.76 0.13 -2.53
N LEU A 82 7.95 -0.95 -1.76
CA LEU A 82 8.89 -1.03 -0.65
C LEU A 82 10.34 -0.94 -1.15
N ARG A 83 10.67 -1.61 -2.26
CA ARG A 83 11.99 -1.53 -2.92
C ARG A 83 12.29 -0.11 -3.41
N ARG A 84 11.31 0.57 -4.01
CA ARG A 84 11.43 1.96 -4.49
C ARG A 84 11.61 2.92 -3.31
N PHE A 85 10.78 2.80 -2.27
CA PHE A 85 10.93 3.56 -1.03
C PHE A 85 12.31 3.38 -0.40
N LYS A 86 12.79 2.14 -0.26
CA LYS A 86 14.11 1.85 0.32
C LYS A 86 15.22 2.58 -0.43
N LYS A 87 15.20 2.54 -1.77
CA LYS A 87 16.18 3.25 -2.60
C LYS A 87 16.15 4.76 -2.35
N ASP A 88 14.96 5.37 -2.31
CA ASP A 88 14.82 6.80 -2.05
C ASP A 88 15.27 7.16 -0.63
N TYR A 89 14.92 6.34 0.35
CA TYR A 89 15.26 6.52 1.76
C TYR A 89 16.78 6.46 1.98
N GLU A 90 17.48 5.55 1.31
CA GLU A 90 18.94 5.42 1.40
C GLU A 90 19.69 6.54 0.70
N ASN A 91 19.17 7.08 -0.41
CA ASN A 91 19.80 8.22 -1.11
C ASN A 91 19.61 9.55 -0.38
N ALA A 92 18.65 9.64 0.55
CA ALA A 92 18.38 10.82 1.35
C ALA A 92 19.22 10.89 2.64
N ILE A 93 20.00 9.84 2.93
CA ILE A 93 21.01 9.76 3.99
C ILE A 93 22.38 10.04 3.37
#